data_AF-A0A2H0Z874-F1
#
_entry.id   AF-A0A2H0Z874-F1
#
_cell.length_a   1.000
_cell.length_b   1.000
_cell.length_c   1.000
_cell.angle_alpha   90.00
_cell.angle_beta   90.00
_cell.angle_gamma   90.00
#
_symmetry.space_group_name_H-M   'P 1'
#
loop_
_entity.id
_entity.type
_entity.pdbx_description
1 polymer ?
#
loop_
_entity_poly.entity_id
_entity_poly.type
_entity_poly.pdbx_seq_one_letter_code
_entity_poly.pdbx_strand_id
1 'polypeptide(L)'
;MKKRIMISNLAVMLQLVVSRPDSCALFYAGLFFVLLGEAIRLVSSGTIIKSKTLTANGIYSMLRNPLYLGTLAVTFGVLIQLSSFSPEKAPNTGFIWLFSILAFLIIYRKTIAAEEAFLLERYGAEFENYMKRVPSLLPDLKNAGELFKKENYSAEAFKKNKEYRGFSGILAIEAAIILKILYGF
;
A
#
# COMPACT_ATOMS: atom_id res chain seq x y z
N MET A 1 -7.62 -13.13 4.12
CA MET A 1 -7.12 -12.38 2.93
C MET A 1 -8.22 -11.85 2.01
N LYS A 2 -9.08 -12.68 1.39
CA LYS A 2 -10.09 -12.21 0.40
C LYS A 2 -11.06 -11.12 0.93
N LYS A 3 -11.52 -11.24 2.18
CA LYS A 3 -12.44 -10.27 2.80
C LYS A 3 -11.86 -8.85 2.91
N ARG A 4 -10.56 -8.72 3.24
CA ARG A 4 -9.87 -7.41 3.32
C ARG A 4 -9.91 -6.67 1.98
N ILE A 5 -9.53 -7.35 0.90
CA ILE A 5 -9.48 -6.76 -0.45
C ILE A 5 -10.87 -6.27 -0.88
N MET A 6 -11.89 -7.09 -0.64
CA MET A 6 -13.27 -6.72 -0.94
C MET A 6 -13.71 -5.48 -0.14
N ILE A 7 -13.44 -5.44 1.17
CA ILE A 7 -13.77 -4.30 2.03
C ILE A 7 -13.05 -3.03 1.56
N SER A 8 -11.76 -3.11 1.26
CA SER A 8 -10.98 -1.98 0.73
C SER A 8 -11.53 -1.48 -0.61
N ASN A 9 -11.93 -2.37 -1.51
CA ASN A 9 -12.51 -1.97 -2.79
C ASN A 9 -13.88 -1.28 -2.62
N LEU A 10 -14.73 -1.80 -1.73
CA LEU A 10 -16.02 -1.16 -1.42
C LEU A 10 -15.84 0.22 -0.79
N ALA A 11 -14.85 0.37 0.09
CA ALA A 11 -14.48 1.66 0.67
C ALA A 11 -14.07 2.66 -0.42
N VAL A 12 -13.21 2.26 -1.36
CA VAL A 12 -12.79 3.13 -2.47
C VAL A 12 -13.96 3.50 -3.37
N MET A 13 -14.86 2.56 -3.71
CA MET A 13 -16.06 2.87 -4.49
C MET A 13 -16.96 3.88 -3.77
N LEU A 14 -17.20 3.69 -2.48
CA LEU A 14 -17.97 4.64 -1.67
C LEU A 14 -17.32 6.03 -1.68
N GLN A 15 -16.01 6.10 -1.51
CA GLN A 15 -15.25 7.36 -1.55
C GLN A 15 -15.33 8.03 -2.92
N LEU A 16 -15.25 7.26 -4.01
CA LEU A 16 -15.42 7.79 -5.37
C LEU A 16 -16.81 8.36 -5.60
N VAL A 17 -17.86 7.81 -4.97
CA VAL A 17 -19.22 8.37 -5.07
C VAL A 17 -19.35 9.65 -4.25
N VAL A 18 -18.84 9.67 -3.02
CA VAL A 18 -19.01 10.79 -2.07
C VAL A 18 -18.10 11.98 -2.39
N SER A 19 -16.88 11.73 -2.86
CA SER A 19 -15.92 12.79 -3.21
C SER A 19 -16.35 13.54 -4.47
N ARG A 20 -15.92 14.79 -4.62
CA ARG A 20 -16.10 15.57 -5.85
C ARG A 20 -14.78 16.24 -6.22
N PRO A 21 -13.80 15.45 -6.71
CA PRO A 21 -12.48 15.94 -7.05
C PRO A 21 -12.58 16.98 -8.17
N ASP A 22 -11.85 18.07 -8.04
CA ASP A 22 -11.93 19.22 -8.95
C ASP A 22 -10.56 19.83 -9.31
N SER A 23 -9.46 19.22 -8.84
CA SER A 23 -8.12 19.78 -8.97
C SER A 23 -7.18 18.84 -9.70
N CYS A 24 -6.76 19.23 -10.91
CA CYS A 24 -5.70 18.53 -11.65
C CYS A 24 -4.37 18.55 -10.88
N ALA A 25 -4.09 19.59 -10.11
CA ALA A 25 -2.87 19.67 -9.31
C ALA A 25 -2.86 18.58 -8.22
N LEU A 26 -3.99 18.39 -7.52
CA LEU A 26 -4.15 17.32 -6.54
C LEU A 26 -4.13 15.94 -7.20
N PHE A 27 -4.70 15.81 -8.41
CA PHE A 27 -4.62 14.58 -9.18
C PHE A 27 -3.17 14.14 -9.42
N TYR A 28 -2.32 15.03 -9.97
CA TYR A 28 -0.92 14.71 -10.25
C TYR A 28 -0.09 14.55 -8.97
N ALA A 29 -0.34 15.35 -7.93
CA ALA A 29 0.31 15.19 -6.64
C ALA A 29 0.00 13.82 -6.02
N GLY A 30 -1.26 13.38 -6.07
CA GLY A 30 -1.64 12.05 -5.61
C GLY A 30 -1.13 10.92 -6.49
N LEU A 31 -1.10 11.12 -7.82
CA LEU A 31 -0.57 10.14 -8.78
C LEU A 31 0.90 9.80 -8.47
N PHE A 32 1.70 10.78 -8.07
CA PHE A 32 3.07 10.55 -7.61
C PHE A 32 3.12 9.53 -6.46
N PHE A 33 2.28 9.68 -5.44
CA PHE A 33 2.23 8.74 -4.31
C PHE A 33 1.66 7.37 -4.69
N VAL A 34 0.69 7.33 -5.61
CA VAL A 34 0.17 6.06 -6.17
C VAL A 34 1.28 5.29 -6.87
N LEU A 35 2.03 5.94 -7.76
CA LEU A 35 3.15 5.32 -8.48
C LEU A 35 4.26 4.89 -7.52
N LEU A 36 4.59 5.71 -6.53
CA LEU A 36 5.56 5.36 -5.49
C LEU A 36 5.12 4.13 -4.69
N GLY A 37 3.85 4.08 -4.29
CA GLY A 37 3.29 2.95 -3.56
C GLY A 37 3.29 1.66 -4.38
N GLU A 38 2.95 1.73 -5.66
CA GLU A 38 3.03 0.59 -6.58
C GLU A 38 4.48 0.15 -6.81
N ALA A 39 5.43 1.08 -6.93
CA ALA A 39 6.85 0.73 -7.01
C ALA A 39 7.32 -0.03 -5.76
N ILE A 40 6.94 0.42 -4.55
CA ILE A 40 7.24 -0.28 -3.31
C ILE A 40 6.64 -1.69 -3.31
N ARG A 41 5.37 -1.84 -3.74
CA ARG A 41 4.71 -3.16 -3.81
C ARG A 41 5.39 -4.07 -4.81
N LEU A 42 5.75 -3.56 -5.99
CA LEU A 42 6.47 -4.31 -7.03
C LEU A 42 7.80 -4.83 -6.51
N VAL A 43 8.62 -3.96 -5.92
CA VAL A 43 9.93 -4.30 -5.34
C VAL A 43 9.76 -5.37 -4.26
N SER A 44 8.83 -5.16 -3.32
CA SER A 44 8.52 -6.13 -2.26
C SER A 44 8.12 -7.50 -2.81
N SER A 45 7.30 -7.51 -3.86
CA SER A 45 6.81 -8.73 -4.48
C SER A 45 7.88 -9.50 -5.22
N GLY A 46 8.92 -8.81 -5.70
CA GLY A 46 10.11 -9.43 -6.29
C GLY A 46 11.05 -10.03 -5.24
N THR A 47 11.07 -9.50 -4.02
CA THR A 47 11.93 -9.96 -2.92
C THR A 47 11.33 -11.11 -2.12
N ILE A 48 10.00 -11.13 -1.91
CA ILE A 48 9.37 -12.12 -1.04
C ILE A 48 9.26 -13.53 -1.66
N ILE A 49 9.93 -14.50 -1.05
CA ILE A 49 9.82 -15.92 -1.39
C ILE A 49 8.86 -16.60 -0.41
N LYS A 50 7.57 -16.57 -0.75
CA LYS A 50 6.52 -17.14 0.12
C LYS A 50 6.77 -18.62 0.41
N SER A 51 6.78 -18.95 1.71
CA SER A 51 6.68 -20.31 2.27
C SER A 51 7.88 -21.25 2.05
N LYS A 52 9.05 -20.74 1.65
CA LYS A 52 10.30 -21.53 1.63
C LYS A 52 11.32 -21.08 2.67
N THR A 53 11.45 -19.78 2.92
CA THR A 53 12.41 -19.19 3.85
C THR A 53 11.87 -17.88 4.45
N LEU A 54 12.40 -17.46 5.60
CA LEU A 54 12.14 -16.12 6.13
C LEU A 54 12.84 -15.09 5.23
N THR A 55 12.07 -14.24 4.56
CA THR A 55 12.62 -13.15 3.73
C THR A 55 12.98 -11.97 4.63
N ALA A 56 14.27 -11.66 4.76
CA ALA A 56 14.79 -10.56 5.59
C ALA A 56 15.83 -9.69 4.86
N ASN A 57 15.87 -9.75 3.53
CA ASN A 57 16.81 -9.05 2.66
C ASN A 57 16.07 -8.06 1.73
N GLY A 58 16.82 -7.32 0.90
CA GLY A 58 16.25 -6.30 0.03
C GLY A 58 15.42 -5.29 0.81
N ILE A 59 14.21 -4.98 0.33
CA ILE A 59 13.31 -4.07 1.05
C ILE A 59 12.87 -4.61 2.42
N TYR A 60 12.87 -5.94 2.62
CA TYR A 60 12.55 -6.55 3.91
C TYR A 60 13.65 -6.38 4.96
N SER A 61 14.85 -5.90 4.61
CA SER A 61 15.87 -5.54 5.63
C SER A 61 15.63 -4.14 6.23
N MET A 62 14.82 -3.32 5.58
CA MET A 62 14.50 -1.95 6.01
C MET A 62 13.20 -1.89 6.83
N LEU A 63 12.22 -2.71 6.48
CA LEU A 63 10.95 -2.85 7.19
C LEU A 63 10.34 -4.23 6.96
N ARG A 64 9.61 -4.75 7.95
CA ARG A 64 9.02 -6.10 7.86
C ARG A 64 7.82 -6.17 6.94
N ASN A 65 7.10 -5.06 6.79
CA ASN A 65 5.81 -5.01 6.12
C ASN A 65 5.77 -4.03 4.92
N PRO A 66 6.68 -4.14 3.94
CA PRO A 66 6.79 -3.14 2.87
C PRO A 66 5.60 -3.15 1.89
N LEU A 67 4.90 -4.28 1.72
CA LEU A 67 3.64 -4.34 0.98
C LEU A 67 2.55 -3.44 1.58
N TYR A 68 2.52 -3.33 2.92
CA TYR A 68 1.56 -2.46 3.62
C TYR A 68 1.98 -0.99 3.58
N LEU A 69 3.29 -0.70 3.59
CA LEU A 69 3.77 0.65 3.31
C LEU A 69 3.38 1.10 1.89
N GLY A 70 3.56 0.25 0.88
CA GLY A 70 3.13 0.57 -0.48
C GLY A 70 1.62 0.75 -0.58
N THR A 71 0.84 -0.07 0.13
CA THR A 71 -0.62 0.10 0.20
C THR A 71 -1.03 1.41 0.88
N LEU A 72 -0.30 1.83 1.93
CA LEU A 72 -0.49 3.12 2.59
C LEU A 72 -0.22 4.28 1.63
N ALA A 73 0.88 4.22 0.88
CA ALA A 73 1.24 5.24 -0.10
C ALA A 73 0.21 5.37 -1.24
N VAL A 74 -0.29 4.24 -1.79
CA VAL A 74 -1.39 4.26 -2.77
C VAL A 74 -2.65 4.88 -2.18
N THR A 75 -3.04 4.46 -0.97
CA THR A 75 -4.25 4.99 -0.30
C THR A 75 -4.11 6.49 -0.06
N PHE A 76 -2.95 6.94 0.38
CA PHE A 76 -2.64 8.35 0.59
C PHE A 76 -2.71 9.16 -0.71
N GLY A 77 -2.12 8.63 -1.79
CA GLY A 77 -2.20 9.22 -3.11
C GLY A 77 -3.64 9.41 -3.56
N VAL A 78 -4.45 8.34 -3.54
CA VAL A 78 -5.88 8.42 -3.89
C VAL A 78 -6.62 9.44 -3.03
N LEU A 79 -6.38 9.50 -1.72
CA LEU A 79 -7.02 10.50 -0.84
C LEU A 79 -6.67 11.94 -1.23
N ILE A 80 -5.41 12.21 -1.63
CA ILE A 80 -5.02 13.51 -2.17
C ILE A 80 -5.85 13.83 -3.42
N GLN A 81 -5.96 12.88 -4.36
CA GLN A 81 -6.70 13.11 -5.61
C GLN A 81 -8.19 13.35 -5.39
N LEU A 82 -8.78 12.70 -4.37
CA LEU A 82 -10.18 12.87 -3.98
C LEU A 82 -10.46 14.12 -3.13
N SER A 83 -9.40 14.82 -2.71
CA SER A 83 -9.51 16.03 -1.91
C SER A 83 -9.88 17.24 -2.78
N SER A 84 -10.37 18.28 -2.13
CA SER A 84 -10.63 19.57 -2.78
C SER A 84 -10.22 20.72 -1.87
N PHE A 85 -9.79 21.83 -2.48
CA PHE A 85 -9.46 23.07 -1.76
C PHE A 85 -10.70 23.92 -1.45
N SER A 86 -11.84 23.61 -2.07
CA SER A 86 -13.03 24.43 -1.97
C SER A 86 -13.69 24.26 -0.59
N PRO A 87 -13.95 25.34 0.16
CA PRO A 87 -14.45 25.28 1.54
C PRO A 87 -15.74 24.46 1.70
N GLU A 88 -16.62 24.49 0.71
CA GLU A 88 -17.88 23.76 0.70
C GLU A 88 -17.69 22.22 0.64
N LYS A 89 -16.53 21.76 0.17
CA LYS A 89 -16.15 20.33 0.07
C LYS A 89 -15.24 19.88 1.22
N ALA A 90 -14.84 20.79 2.12
CA ALA A 90 -13.99 20.48 3.25
C ALA A 90 -14.56 19.38 4.17
N PRO A 91 -15.87 19.33 4.49
CA PRO A 91 -16.42 18.25 5.31
C PRO A 91 -16.29 16.87 4.66
N ASN A 92 -16.52 16.79 3.34
CA ASN A 92 -16.38 15.53 2.59
C ASN A 92 -14.92 15.07 2.56
N THR A 93 -13.98 16.01 2.34
CA THR A 93 -12.55 15.74 2.40
C THR A 93 -12.15 15.22 3.79
N GLY A 94 -12.54 15.91 4.87
CA GLY A 94 -12.27 15.47 6.24
C GLY A 94 -12.84 14.07 6.53
N PHE A 95 -14.07 13.79 6.07
CA PHE A 95 -14.71 12.49 6.24
C PHE A 95 -13.94 11.37 5.53
N ILE A 96 -13.58 11.53 4.25
CA ILE A 96 -12.87 10.46 3.51
C ILE A 96 -11.50 10.16 4.12
N TRP A 97 -10.78 11.19 4.59
CA TRP A 97 -9.49 11.03 5.25
C TRP A 97 -9.62 10.31 6.59
N LEU A 98 -10.53 10.77 7.46
CA LEU A 98 -10.77 10.15 8.76
C LEU A 98 -11.21 8.68 8.60
N PHE A 99 -12.16 8.43 7.70
CA PHE A 99 -12.64 7.08 7.40
C PHE A 99 -11.51 6.18 6.90
N SER A 100 -10.71 6.63 5.94
CA SER A 100 -9.56 5.87 5.44
C SER A 100 -8.52 5.59 6.50
N ILE A 101 -8.16 6.57 7.33
CA ILE A 101 -7.16 6.40 8.39
C ILE A 101 -7.65 5.35 9.39
N LEU A 102 -8.89 5.46 9.87
CA LEU A 102 -9.46 4.50 10.81
C LEU A 102 -9.57 3.10 10.20
N ALA A 103 -10.07 3.00 8.97
CA ALA A 103 -10.16 1.72 8.26
C ALA A 103 -8.77 1.09 8.07
N PHE A 104 -7.77 1.88 7.67
CA PHE A 104 -6.40 1.42 7.50
C PHE A 104 -5.84 0.90 8.82
N LEU A 105 -5.90 1.70 9.90
CA LEU A 105 -5.39 1.31 11.21
C LEU A 105 -6.04 0.02 11.73
N ILE A 106 -7.37 -0.12 11.62
CA ILE A 106 -8.09 -1.30 12.10
C ILE A 106 -7.74 -2.54 11.28
N ILE A 107 -7.79 -2.44 9.95
CA ILE A 107 -7.59 -3.57 9.05
C ILE A 107 -6.13 -4.03 9.07
N TYR A 108 -5.19 -3.10 8.91
CA TYR A 108 -3.78 -3.45 8.75
C TYR A 108 -3.11 -3.78 10.07
N ARG A 109 -3.48 -3.17 11.20
CA ARG A 109 -2.97 -3.60 12.50
C ARG A 109 -3.35 -5.05 12.80
N LYS A 110 -4.61 -5.42 12.57
CA LYS A 110 -5.07 -6.82 12.75
C LYS A 110 -4.39 -7.78 11.77
N THR A 111 -4.22 -7.36 10.52
CA THR A 111 -3.61 -8.20 9.49
C THR A 111 -2.12 -8.43 9.78
N ILE A 112 -1.37 -7.37 10.10
CA ILE A 112 0.05 -7.45 10.47
C ILE A 112 0.22 -8.33 11.71
N ALA A 113 -0.57 -8.13 12.76
CA ALA A 113 -0.46 -8.94 13.97
C ALA A 113 -0.70 -10.44 13.70
N ALA A 114 -1.68 -10.77 12.86
CA ALA A 114 -1.95 -12.16 12.47
C ALA A 114 -0.81 -12.76 11.63
N GLU A 115 -0.21 -11.97 10.73
CA GLU A 115 0.92 -12.42 9.92
C GLU A 115 2.19 -12.58 10.76
N GLU A 116 2.48 -11.65 11.66
CA GLU A 116 3.62 -11.76 12.58
C GLU A 116 3.46 -12.96 13.53
N ALA A 117 2.24 -13.25 14.02
CA ALA A 117 1.97 -14.44 14.82
C ALA A 117 2.22 -15.74 14.03
N PHE A 118 1.76 -15.80 12.78
CA PHE A 118 2.02 -16.93 11.89
C PHE A 118 3.52 -17.12 11.59
N LEU A 119 4.25 -16.02 11.35
CA LEU A 119 5.68 -16.07 11.11
C LEU A 119 6.46 -16.49 12.37
N LEU A 120 6.01 -16.06 13.55
CA LEU A 120 6.59 -16.47 14.82
C LEU A 120 6.38 -17.97 15.07
N GLU A 121 5.17 -18.49 14.83
CA GLU A 121 4.87 -19.93 14.89
C GLU A 121 5.73 -20.73 13.92
N ARG A 122 5.97 -20.19 12.71
CA ARG A 122 6.68 -20.90 11.64
C ARG A 122 8.21 -20.90 11.79
N TYR A 123 8.79 -19.79 12.24
CA TYR A 123 10.25 -19.53 12.22
C TYR A 123 10.86 -19.30 13.62
N GLY A 124 10.04 -19.19 14.67
CA GLY A 124 10.50 -19.09 16.06
C GLY A 124 11.54 -17.99 16.29
N ALA A 125 12.66 -18.38 16.92
CA ALA A 125 13.75 -17.47 17.30
C ALA A 125 14.35 -16.68 16.13
N GLU A 126 14.33 -17.22 14.90
CA GLU A 126 14.81 -16.51 13.71
C GLU A 126 13.96 -15.26 13.45
N PHE A 127 12.64 -15.40 13.55
CA PHE A 127 11.71 -14.28 13.37
C PHE A 127 11.75 -13.31 14.55
N GLU A 128 11.92 -13.78 15.79
CA GLU A 128 12.13 -12.89 16.95
C GLU A 128 13.36 -11.99 16.78
N ASN A 129 14.48 -12.56 16.34
CA ASN A 129 15.70 -11.81 16.08
C ASN A 129 15.55 -10.84 14.91
N TYR A 130 14.75 -11.19 13.91
CA TYR A 130 14.38 -10.28 12.83
C TYR A 130 13.52 -9.11 13.36
N MET A 131 12.53 -9.38 14.21
CA MET A 131 11.66 -8.36 14.78
C MET A 131 12.42 -7.33 15.65
N LYS A 132 13.47 -7.76 16.36
CA LYS A 132 14.30 -6.87 17.18
C LYS A 132 15.14 -5.91 16.33
N ARG A 133 15.49 -6.29 15.10
CA ARG A 133 16.41 -5.54 14.22
C ARG A 133 15.71 -4.66 13.21
N VAL A 134 14.55 -5.10 12.70
CA VAL A 134 13.89 -4.46 11.56
C VAL A 134 12.52 -3.94 11.99
N PRO A 135 12.23 -2.63 11.84
CA PRO A 135 10.94 -2.04 12.23
C PRO A 135 9.77 -2.59 11.40
N SER A 136 8.55 -2.45 11.91
CA SER A 136 7.36 -3.00 11.24
C SER A 136 7.03 -2.27 9.92
N LEU A 137 6.81 -0.94 9.97
CA LEU A 137 6.32 -0.14 8.83
C LEU A 137 7.18 1.08 8.47
N LEU A 138 7.87 1.70 9.42
CA LEU A 138 8.73 2.85 9.15
C LEU A 138 10.11 2.33 8.72
N PRO A 139 10.59 2.63 7.51
CA PRO A 139 11.82 2.07 6.99
C PRO A 139 13.05 2.55 7.78
N ASP A 140 13.90 1.62 8.20
CA ASP A 140 15.27 1.93 8.63
C ASP A 140 16.16 2.07 7.39
N LEU A 141 16.65 3.29 7.16
CA LEU A 141 17.47 3.62 5.99
C LEU A 141 18.92 3.12 6.10
N LYS A 142 19.35 2.61 7.26
CA LYS A 142 20.70 2.03 7.43
C LYS A 142 21.00 0.92 6.43
N ASN A 143 19.99 0.16 6.02
CA ASN A 143 20.11 -0.95 5.09
C ASN A 143 19.62 -0.62 3.68
N ALA A 144 19.46 0.66 3.32
CA ALA A 144 18.95 1.06 2.00
C ALA A 144 19.78 0.51 0.82
N GLY A 145 21.08 0.23 1.05
CA GLY A 145 21.96 -0.42 0.06
C GLY A 145 21.48 -1.81 -0.38
N GLU A 146 20.71 -2.52 0.44
CA GLU A 146 20.16 -3.85 0.11
C GLU A 146 19.14 -3.81 -1.03
N LEU A 147 18.51 -2.66 -1.28
CA LEU A 147 17.57 -2.47 -2.40
C LEU A 147 18.24 -2.58 -3.77
N PHE A 148 19.54 -2.31 -3.85
CA PHE A 148 20.26 -2.28 -5.13
C PHE A 148 20.94 -3.62 -5.45
N LYS A 149 20.86 -4.59 -4.53
CA LYS A 149 21.45 -5.92 -4.69
C LYS A 149 20.53 -6.84 -5.47
N LYS A 150 20.92 -7.18 -6.70
CA LYS A 150 20.10 -7.96 -7.65
C LYS A 150 19.75 -9.36 -7.14
N GLU A 151 20.64 -9.96 -6.36
CA GLU A 151 20.47 -11.28 -5.72
C GLU A 151 19.28 -11.35 -4.76
N ASN A 152 18.79 -10.20 -4.27
CA ASN A 152 17.62 -10.12 -3.40
C ASN A 152 16.29 -10.22 -4.19
N TYR A 153 16.33 -10.33 -5.52
CA TYR A 153 15.13 -10.33 -6.37
C TYR A 153 14.99 -11.62 -7.18
N SER A 154 13.77 -12.17 -7.21
CA SER A 154 13.43 -13.35 -7.99
C SER A 154 12.28 -13.07 -8.96
N ALA A 155 12.56 -13.23 -10.26
CA ALA A 155 11.54 -13.12 -11.32
C ALA A 155 10.46 -14.22 -11.19
N GLU A 156 10.82 -15.40 -10.67
CA GLU A 156 9.87 -16.47 -10.39
C GLU A 156 8.93 -16.10 -9.24
N ALA A 157 9.48 -15.56 -8.14
CA ALA A 157 8.70 -15.05 -7.03
C ALA A 157 7.74 -13.95 -7.48
N PHE A 158 8.24 -12.99 -8.27
CA PHE A 158 7.45 -11.91 -8.85
C PHE A 158 6.23 -12.42 -9.64
N LYS A 159 6.46 -13.34 -10.59
CA LYS A 159 5.39 -13.95 -11.41
C LYS A 159 4.37 -14.71 -10.55
N LYS A 160 4.85 -15.46 -9.55
CA LYS A 160 4.01 -16.25 -8.63
C LYS A 160 3.15 -15.37 -7.74
N ASN A 161 3.66 -14.22 -7.31
CA ASN A 161 2.96 -13.30 -6.42
C ASN A 161 1.79 -12.58 -7.12
N LYS A 162 1.80 -12.48 -8.46
CA LYS A 162 0.68 -11.96 -9.28
C LYS A 162 0.27 -10.52 -8.93
N GLU A 163 1.18 -9.74 -8.40
CA GLU A 163 0.92 -8.38 -7.91
C GLU A 163 0.63 -7.41 -9.07
N TYR A 164 1.09 -7.76 -10.28
CA TYR A 164 0.71 -7.08 -11.53
C TYR A 164 -0.81 -7.06 -11.80
N ARG A 165 -1.59 -7.95 -11.18
CA ARG A 165 -3.07 -7.95 -11.31
C ARG A 165 -3.72 -6.77 -10.60
N GLY A 166 -3.03 -6.14 -9.64
CA GLY A 166 -3.52 -4.94 -8.95
C GLY A 166 -3.59 -3.71 -9.87
N PHE A 167 -2.79 -3.69 -10.93
CA PHE A 167 -2.66 -2.53 -11.82
C PHE A 167 -3.95 -2.18 -12.56
N SER A 168 -4.71 -3.17 -13.03
CA SER A 168 -5.96 -2.87 -13.73
C SER A 168 -6.97 -2.17 -12.84
N GLY A 169 -7.01 -2.53 -11.55
CA GLY A 169 -7.87 -1.87 -10.57
C GLY A 169 -7.45 -0.42 -10.31
N ILE A 170 -6.14 -0.19 -10.17
CA ILE A 170 -5.60 1.16 -9.95
C ILE A 170 -5.81 2.02 -11.18
N LEU A 171 -5.48 1.53 -12.38
CA LEU A 171 -5.74 2.26 -13.63
C LEU A 171 -7.21 2.64 -13.80
N ALA A 172 -8.14 1.75 -13.42
CA ALA A 172 -9.56 2.06 -13.44
C ALA A 172 -9.93 3.17 -12.44
N ILE A 173 -9.34 3.17 -11.25
CA ILE A 173 -9.53 4.23 -10.24
C ILE A 173 -8.97 5.57 -10.77
N GLU A 174 -7.73 5.58 -11.26
CA GLU A 174 -7.10 6.78 -11.84
C GLU A 174 -7.94 7.36 -12.99
N ALA A 175 -8.40 6.49 -13.91
CA ALA A 175 -9.28 6.86 -15.00
C ALA A 175 -10.61 7.44 -14.50
N ALA A 176 -11.23 6.81 -13.50
CA ALA A 176 -12.48 7.30 -12.93
C ALA A 176 -12.31 8.68 -12.28
N ILE A 177 -11.22 8.90 -11.55
CA ILE A 177 -10.94 10.19 -10.88
C ILE A 177 -10.71 11.29 -11.91
N ILE A 178 -9.86 11.07 -12.92
CA ILE A 178 -9.59 12.10 -13.93
C ILE A 178 -10.84 12.41 -14.77
N LEU A 179 -11.64 11.40 -15.11
CA LEU A 179 -12.93 11.63 -15.79
C LEU A 179 -13.88 12.42 -14.90
N LYS A 180 -13.91 12.16 -13.59
CA LYS A 180 -14.72 12.92 -12.64
C LYS A 180 -14.30 14.38 -12.55
N ILE A 181 -12.99 14.66 -12.57
CA ILE A 181 -12.45 16.02 -12.61
C ILE A 181 -12.83 16.73 -13.92
N LEU A 182 -12.74 16.04 -15.06
CA LEU A 182 -12.97 16.63 -16.38
C LEU A 182 -14.46 16.85 -16.70
N TYR A 183 -15.34 15.97 -16.23
CA TYR A 183 -16.77 15.96 -16.60
C TYR A 183 -17.72 16.28 -15.44
N GLY A 184 -17.24 16.32 -14.19
CA GLY A 184 -17.98 16.86 -13.05
C GLY A 184 -19.21 16.08 -12.58
N PHE A 185 -19.36 14.81 -12.98
CA PHE A 185 -20.44 13.93 -12.52
C PHE A 185 -20.25 13.42 -11.08
#